data_AF-A0AA52AN49-F1
#
_entry.id   AF-A0AA52AN49-F1
#
_cell.length_a   1.000
_cell.length_b   1.000
_cell.length_c   1.000
_cell.angle_alpha   90.00
_cell.angle_beta   90.00
_cell.angle_gamma   90.00
#
_symmetry.space_group_name_H-M   'P 1'
#
loop_
_entity.id
_entity.type
_entity.pdbx_description
1 polymer ?
#
loop_
_entity_poly.entity_id
_entity_poly.type
_entity_poly.pdbx_seq_one_letter_code
_entity_poly.pdbx_strand_id
1 'polypeptide(L)'
;MDPLRPHAEHPAGRLAAVMDFGTASLGVPAVDLIPAWNLLPSAARQVFREAVDTDDASWARGRGWALCMAVIQLPYYRKTNPVTSANARYVIRQVLAG
;
A
#
# COMPACT_ATOMS: atom_id res chain seq x y z
N MET A 1 27.70 18.42 8.46
CA MET A 1 26.45 17.71 8.08
C MET A 1 25.34 18.73 8.16
N ASP A 2 24.89 19.24 7.01
CA ASP A 2 23.87 20.29 6.92
C ASP A 2 22.47 19.64 6.91
N PRO A 3 21.62 19.90 7.92
CA PRO A 3 20.30 19.27 8.07
C PRO A 3 19.21 19.84 7.13
N LEU A 4 19.53 20.78 6.22
CA LEU A 4 18.54 21.48 5.39
C LEU A 4 18.57 21.15 3.89
N ARG A 5 19.31 20.13 3.44
CA ARG A 5 19.17 19.67 2.05
C ARG A 5 17.87 18.88 1.89
N PRO A 6 16.92 19.33 1.04
CA PRO A 6 15.80 18.48 0.65
C PRO A 6 16.37 17.19 0.07
N HIS A 7 15.88 16.05 0.56
CA HIS A 7 16.27 14.73 0.05
C HIS A 7 16.11 14.75 -1.47
N ALA A 8 17.24 14.65 -2.18
CA ALA A 8 17.31 14.82 -3.61
C ALA A 8 16.21 14.04 -4.32
N GLU A 9 15.37 14.74 -5.06
CA GLU A 9 14.42 14.15 -5.99
C GLU A 9 15.24 13.39 -7.05
N HIS A 10 15.01 12.08 -7.18
CA HIS A 10 15.74 11.27 -8.13
C HIS A 10 15.34 11.72 -9.56
N PRO A 11 16.28 11.88 -10.53
CA PRO A 11 16.08 12.74 -11.71
C PRO A 11 15.06 12.28 -12.77
N ALA A 12 14.18 11.32 -12.45
CA ALA A 12 13.21 10.78 -13.40
C ALA A 12 11.91 10.24 -12.76
N GLY A 13 11.64 10.50 -11.47
CA GLY A 13 10.45 9.94 -10.79
C GLY A 13 10.41 8.40 -10.74
N ARG A 14 11.56 7.73 -10.88
CA ARG A 14 11.69 6.27 -10.83
C ARG A 14 12.04 5.78 -9.42
N LEU A 15 11.51 4.62 -9.04
CA LEU A 15 11.88 3.91 -7.81
C LEU A 15 13.36 3.52 -7.89
N ALA A 16 14.18 4.03 -6.96
CA ALA A 16 15.63 3.80 -6.95
C ALA A 16 16.05 2.66 -6.00
N ALA A 17 15.31 2.46 -4.90
CA ALA A 17 15.60 1.43 -3.91
C ALA A 17 14.34 1.03 -3.13
N VAL A 18 14.34 -0.19 -2.60
CA VAL A 18 13.37 -0.70 -1.62
C VAL A 18 14.14 -1.03 -0.34
N MET A 19 13.57 -0.68 0.81
CA MET A 19 14.16 -0.90 2.14
C MET A 19 13.11 -1.55 3.05
N ASP A 20 13.48 -1.80 4.30
CA ASP A 20 12.60 -2.37 5.33
C ASP A 20 12.10 -3.79 4.98
N PHE A 21 13.03 -4.67 4.66
CA PHE A 21 12.76 -6.12 4.48
C PHE A 21 12.57 -6.86 5.82
N GLY A 22 12.37 -6.16 6.94
CA GLY A 22 12.28 -6.76 8.28
C GLY A 22 11.09 -7.71 8.45
N THR A 23 10.05 -7.56 7.62
CA THR A 23 8.88 -8.44 7.58
C THR A 23 8.84 -9.36 6.36
N ALA A 24 9.91 -9.39 5.55
CA ALA A 24 9.98 -10.27 4.38
C ALA A 24 10.02 -11.73 4.84
N SER A 25 9.18 -12.56 4.23
CA SER A 25 9.07 -13.98 4.59
C SER A 25 8.51 -14.78 3.42
N LEU A 26 8.62 -16.11 3.48
CA LEU A 26 7.93 -17.03 2.57
C LEU A 26 6.43 -17.17 2.89
N GLY A 27 5.83 -16.11 3.43
CA GLY A 27 4.44 -16.08 3.88
C GLY A 27 3.43 -16.11 2.73
N VAL A 28 2.26 -15.51 2.93
CA VAL A 28 1.20 -15.52 1.92
C VAL A 28 1.45 -14.43 0.86
N PRO A 29 1.76 -14.74 -0.41
CA PRO A 29 2.18 -13.72 -1.40
C PRO A 29 1.14 -12.63 -1.66
N ALA A 30 -0.14 -12.92 -1.39
CA ALA A 30 -1.22 -11.95 -1.55
C ALA A 30 -1.08 -10.70 -0.66
N VAL A 31 -0.30 -10.74 0.43
CA VAL A 31 -0.04 -9.55 1.26
C VAL A 31 0.84 -8.52 0.56
N ASP A 32 1.65 -8.93 -0.41
CA ASP A 32 2.48 -8.01 -1.20
C ASP A 32 1.65 -7.18 -2.19
N LEU A 33 0.34 -7.48 -2.33
CA LEU A 33 -0.60 -6.75 -3.18
C LEU A 33 -1.33 -5.62 -2.45
N ILE A 34 -1.24 -5.53 -1.12
CA ILE A 34 -1.88 -4.49 -0.31
C ILE A 34 -1.54 -3.05 -0.78
N PRO A 35 -0.31 -2.73 -1.23
CA PRO A 35 0.03 -1.43 -1.79
C PRO A 35 -0.88 -0.93 -2.93
N ALA A 36 -1.53 -1.83 -3.67
CA ALA A 36 -2.46 -1.44 -4.74
C ALA A 36 -3.63 -0.58 -4.22
N TRP A 37 -4.08 -0.77 -2.98
CA TRP A 37 -5.14 0.05 -2.36
C TRP A 37 -4.60 1.12 -1.42
N ASN A 38 -3.45 0.89 -0.79
CA ASN A 38 -2.88 1.82 0.19
C ASN A 38 -2.10 2.97 -0.44
N LEU A 39 -1.46 2.76 -1.60
CA LEU A 39 -0.53 3.72 -2.20
C LEU A 39 -0.98 4.17 -3.58
N LEU A 40 -1.56 3.26 -4.37
CA LEU A 40 -1.85 3.53 -5.77
C LEU A 40 -3.26 4.13 -5.98
N PRO A 41 -3.39 5.12 -6.90
CA PRO A 41 -4.70 5.53 -7.38
C PRO A 41 -5.35 4.38 -8.16
N SER A 42 -6.69 4.38 -8.25
CA SER A 42 -7.45 3.34 -8.93
C SER A 42 -6.96 3.08 -10.36
N ALA A 43 -6.65 4.14 -11.12
CA ALA A 43 -6.16 4.06 -12.50
C ALA A 43 -4.81 3.33 -12.64
N ALA A 44 -3.98 3.29 -11.60
CA ALA A 44 -2.68 2.61 -11.64
C ALA A 44 -2.74 1.14 -11.19
N ARG A 45 -3.86 0.69 -10.60
CA ARG A 45 -3.97 -0.67 -10.04
C ARG A 45 -3.88 -1.75 -11.12
N GLN A 46 -4.44 -1.50 -12.30
CA GLN A 46 -4.38 -2.46 -13.40
C GLN A 46 -2.94 -2.63 -13.90
N VAL A 47 -2.23 -1.51 -14.12
CA VAL A 47 -0.80 -1.54 -14.52
C VAL A 47 0.04 -2.27 -13.47
N PHE A 48 -0.20 -2.02 -12.18
CA PHE A 48 0.47 -2.73 -11.11
C PHE A 48 0.16 -4.24 -11.14
N ARG A 49 -1.11 -4.60 -11.30
CA ARG A 49 -1.56 -6.00 -11.37
C ARG A 49 -0.89 -6.76 -12.51
N GLU A 50 -0.83 -6.15 -13.69
CA GLU A 50 -0.17 -6.70 -14.87
C GLU A 50 1.34 -6.85 -14.63
N ALA A 51 1.99 -5.85 -14.03
CA ALA A 51 3.43 -5.88 -13.76
C ALA A 51 3.85 -6.94 -12.73
N VAL A 52 3.00 -7.24 -11.74
CA VAL A 52 3.26 -8.30 -10.75
C VAL A 52 2.80 -9.68 -11.20
N ASP A 53 2.15 -9.78 -12.37
CA ASP A 53 1.67 -11.02 -12.99
C ASP A 53 0.91 -11.95 -12.01
N THR A 54 -0.18 -11.44 -11.44
CA THR A 54 -0.96 -12.17 -10.42
C THR A 54 -2.35 -12.58 -10.91
N ASP A 55 -2.74 -13.80 -10.55
CA ASP A 55 -4.04 -14.38 -10.88
C ASP A 55 -5.21 -13.67 -10.16
N ASP A 56 -6.45 -13.87 -10.63
CA ASP A 56 -7.65 -13.24 -10.07
C ASP A 56 -7.88 -13.59 -8.59
N ALA A 57 -7.57 -14.83 -8.17
CA ALA A 57 -7.79 -15.26 -6.80
C ALA A 57 -6.76 -14.63 -5.84
N SER A 58 -5.52 -14.48 -6.27
CA SER A 58 -4.45 -13.77 -5.57
C SER A 58 -4.78 -12.28 -5.47
N TRP A 59 -5.24 -11.67 -6.56
CA TRP A 59 -5.70 -10.28 -6.57
C TRP A 59 -6.86 -10.02 -5.60
N ALA A 60 -7.89 -10.89 -5.62
CA ALA A 60 -9.02 -10.82 -4.70
C ALA A 60 -8.59 -10.98 -3.24
N ARG A 61 -7.66 -11.91 -2.96
CA ARG A 61 -7.09 -12.08 -1.61
C ARG A 61 -6.30 -10.84 -1.17
N GLY A 62 -5.52 -10.22 -2.05
CA GLY A 62 -4.82 -8.97 -1.79
C GLY A 62 -5.77 -7.83 -1.42
N ARG A 63 -6.89 -7.69 -2.15
CA ARG A 63 -7.97 -6.75 -1.83
C ARG A 63 -8.55 -7.01 -0.43
N GLY A 64 -8.77 -8.27 -0.10
CA GLY A 64 -9.25 -8.70 1.21
C GLY A 64 -8.28 -8.35 2.34
N TRP A 65 -6.97 -8.57 2.14
CA TRP A 65 -5.94 -8.19 3.11
C TRP A 65 -5.86 -6.68 3.32
N ALA A 66 -5.95 -5.88 2.25
CA ALA A 66 -5.99 -4.42 2.36
C ALA A 66 -7.20 -3.95 3.19
N LEU A 67 -8.38 -4.54 2.98
CA LEU A 67 -9.56 -4.26 3.79
C LEU A 67 -9.36 -4.66 5.25
N CYS A 68 -8.86 -5.87 5.51
CA CYS A 68 -8.61 -6.39 6.86
C CYS A 68 -7.69 -5.45 7.65
N MET A 69 -6.57 -5.03 7.04
CA MET A 69 -5.68 -4.05 7.68
C MET A 69 -6.38 -2.72 7.95
N ALA A 70 -7.12 -2.18 6.98
CA ALA A 70 -7.76 -0.89 7.14
C ALA A 70 -8.84 -0.88 8.24
N VAL A 71 -9.64 -1.95 8.36
CA VAL A 71 -10.66 -2.03 9.43
C VAL A 71 -10.05 -2.19 10.82
N ILE A 72 -8.86 -2.77 10.93
CA ILE A 72 -8.10 -2.85 12.19
C ILE A 72 -7.44 -1.49 12.51
N GLN A 73 -6.78 -0.89 11.52
CA GLN A 73 -6.05 0.37 11.67
C GLN A 73 -6.97 1.54 12.04
N LEU A 74 -8.14 1.63 11.43
CA LEU A 74 -9.04 2.78 11.60
C LEU A 74 -9.40 3.06 13.07
N PRO A 75 -9.94 2.10 13.85
CA PRO A 75 -10.23 2.32 15.27
C PRO A 75 -8.96 2.42 16.12
N TYR A 76 -7.92 1.64 15.82
CA TYR A 76 -6.67 1.63 16.59
C TYR A 76 -5.96 2.99 16.56
N TYR A 77 -5.85 3.59 15.37
CA TYR A 77 -5.14 4.85 15.17
C TYR A 77 -6.04 6.09 15.25
N ARG A 78 -7.34 5.93 15.52
CA ARG A 78 -8.34 7.00 15.45
C ARG A 78 -7.95 8.27 16.22
N LYS A 79 -7.23 8.12 17.34
CA LYS A 79 -6.83 9.23 18.21
C LYS A 79 -5.32 9.51 18.22
N THR A 80 -4.51 8.59 17.71
CA THR A 80 -3.04 8.62 17.87
C THR A 80 -2.31 8.91 16.56
N ASN A 81 -2.91 8.59 15.41
CA ASN A 81 -2.31 8.83 14.11
C ASN A 81 -3.39 9.19 13.08
N PRO A 82 -3.69 10.49 12.89
CA PRO A 82 -4.73 10.93 11.96
C PRO A 82 -4.41 10.59 10.50
N VAL A 83 -3.14 10.49 10.12
CA VAL A 83 -2.72 10.13 8.75
C VAL A 83 -3.08 8.67 8.45
N THR A 84 -2.69 7.74 9.33
CA THR A 84 -3.04 6.33 9.17
C THR A 84 -4.55 6.10 9.24
N SER A 85 -5.25 6.82 10.14
CA SER A 85 -6.71 6.76 10.24
C SER A 85 -7.42 7.26 8.96
N ALA A 86 -6.90 8.32 8.34
CA ALA A 86 -7.40 8.83 7.07
C ALA A 86 -7.14 7.85 5.93
N ASN A 87 -5.93 7.27 5.85
CA ASN A 87 -5.59 6.26 4.85
C ASN A 87 -6.48 5.01 4.99
N ALA A 88 -6.68 4.51 6.21
CA ALA A 88 -7.56 3.37 6.45
C ALA A 88 -9.00 3.65 5.95
N ARG A 89 -9.52 4.86 6.20
CA ARG A 89 -10.84 5.26 5.67
C ARG A 89 -10.86 5.34 4.14
N TYR A 90 -9.79 5.84 3.52
CA TYR A 90 -9.65 5.85 2.06
C TYR A 90 -9.66 4.43 1.49
N VAL A 91 -8.85 3.53 2.05
CA VAL A 91 -8.75 2.13 1.62
C VAL A 91 -10.09 1.42 1.72
N ILE A 92 -10.82 1.57 2.84
CA ILE A 92 -12.16 1.00 3.00
C ILE A 92 -13.09 1.49 1.87
N ARG A 93 -13.09 2.80 1.56
CA ARG A 93 -13.89 3.32 0.45
C ARG A 93 -13.47 2.75 -0.89
N GLN A 94 -12.17 2.67 -1.16
CA GLN A 94 -11.64 2.15 -2.42
C GLN A 94 -11.93 0.67 -2.62
N VAL A 95 -11.93 -0.11 -1.53
CA VAL A 95 -12.28 -1.53 -1.58
C VAL A 95 -13.79 -1.72 -1.72
N LEU A 96 -14.63 -0.85 -1.14
CA LEU A 96 -16.09 -1.00 -1.23
C LEU A 96 -16.71 -0.39 -2.48
N ALA A 97 -16.09 0.64 -3.08
CA ALA A 97 -16.56 1.29 -4.31
C ALA A 97 -16.25 0.49 -5.58
N GLY A 98 -16.18 -0.84 -5.47
CA GLY A 98 -15.84 -1.76 -6.56
C GLY A 98 -16.64 -1.53 -7.82
#